data_AF-A0AAD9UG94-F1
#
_entry.id   AF-A0AAD9UG94-F1
#
_cell.length_a   1.000
_cell.length_b   1.000
_cell.length_c   1.000
_cell.angle_alpha   90.00
_cell.angle_beta   90.00
_cell.angle_gamma   90.00
#
_symmetry.space_group_name_H-M   'P 1'
#
loop_
_entity.id
_entity.type
_entity.pdbx_description
1 polymer ?
#
loop_
_entity_poly.entity_id
_entity_poly.type
_entity_poly.pdbx_seq_one_letter_code
_entity_poly.pdbx_strand_id
1 'polypeptide(L)'
;MNIIDYLKNPNKQCYIMSDFNINLTNYGSHTETQDYIDAMFQHSFIPLINKPTRITTTTATVIDNIYSNDILGTNYQSHGIIYTDISDHLPIFVLTKQINDTKVDK
;
A
#
# COMPACT_ATOMS: atom_id res chain seq x y z
N MET A 1 2.27 -21.46 6.45
CA MET A 1 2.72 -20.68 5.29
C MET A 1 1.97 -19.37 5.34
N ASN A 2 2.67 -18.24 5.56
CA ASN A 2 2.04 -16.93 5.56
C ASN A 2 1.68 -16.56 4.11
N ILE A 3 0.53 -15.93 3.88
CA ILE A 3 0.14 -15.50 2.54
C ILE A 3 1.15 -14.51 1.94
N ILE A 4 1.77 -13.69 2.78
CA ILE A 4 2.81 -12.74 2.35
C ILE A 4 4.05 -13.47 1.82
N ASP A 5 4.41 -14.63 2.38
CA ASP A 5 5.51 -15.46 1.85
C ASP A 5 5.23 -15.93 0.43
N TYR A 6 3.98 -16.29 0.13
CA TYR A 6 3.57 -16.70 -1.21
C TYR A 6 3.62 -15.53 -2.20
N LEU A 7 3.29 -14.33 -1.73
CA LEU A 7 3.30 -13.11 -2.54
C LEU A 7 4.71 -12.55 -2.77
N LYS A 8 5.70 -12.97 -1.96
CA LYS A 8 7.12 -12.59 -2.05
C LYS A 8 7.82 -13.26 -3.24
N ASN A 9 7.36 -12.96 -4.45
CA ASN A 9 8.06 -13.33 -5.68
C ASN A 9 8.72 -12.08 -6.28
N PRO A 10 10.06 -11.98 -6.30
CA PRO A 10 10.76 -10.80 -6.81
C PRO A 10 10.56 -10.58 -8.32
N ASN A 11 10.10 -11.59 -9.05
CA ASN A 11 9.85 -11.52 -10.49
C ASN A 11 8.40 -11.16 -10.82
N LYS A 12 7.54 -10.94 -9.82
CA LYS A 12 6.13 -10.57 -10.03
C LYS A 12 5.82 -9.28 -9.28
N GLN A 13 5.37 -8.28 -10.02
CA GLN A 13 4.81 -7.08 -9.42
C GLN A 13 3.56 -7.45 -8.62
N CYS A 14 3.47 -7.00 -7.38
CA CYS A 14 2.35 -7.25 -6.48
C CYS A 14 1.94 -5.94 -5.79
N TYR A 15 0.63 -5.72 -5.72
CA TYR A 15 0.01 -4.67 -4.93
C TYR A 15 -0.96 -5.31 -3.93
N ILE A 16 -0.85 -4.93 -2.66
CA ILE A 16 -1.78 -5.35 -1.60
C ILE A 16 -2.53 -4.10 -1.16
N MET A 17 -3.86 -4.11 -1.31
CA MET A 17 -4.72 -2.95 -1.05
C MET A 17 -5.81 -3.35 -0.08
N SER A 18 -6.00 -2.59 1.00
CA SER A 18 -7.08 -2.83 1.97
C SER A 18 -7.30 -1.62 2.87
N ASP A 19 -8.51 -1.50 3.43
CA ASP A 19 -8.73 -0.86 4.72
C ASP A 19 -8.30 -1.85 5.81
N PHE A 20 -7.13 -1.64 6.39
CA PHE A 20 -6.62 -2.54 7.43
C PHE A 20 -7.11 -2.17 8.82
N ASN A 21 -7.70 -0.98 9.01
CA ASN A 21 -7.96 -0.41 10.33
C ASN A 21 -6.70 -0.36 11.24
N ILE A 22 -5.50 -0.31 10.65
CA ILE A 22 -4.21 -0.16 11.34
C ILE A 22 -3.65 1.21 11.02
N ASN A 23 -3.57 2.10 12.01
CA ASN A 23 -3.11 3.47 11.78
C ASN A 23 -1.58 3.53 11.66
N LEU A 24 -1.06 3.74 10.44
CA LEU A 24 0.39 3.71 10.19
C LEU A 24 1.17 4.82 10.92
N THR A 25 0.52 5.91 11.32
CA THR A 25 1.19 7.00 12.07
C THR A 25 1.60 6.57 13.48
N ASN A 26 1.10 5.43 13.96
CA ASN A 26 1.47 4.89 15.26
C ASN A 26 2.77 4.06 15.25
N TYR A 27 3.49 4.03 14.12
CA TYR A 27 4.80 3.41 14.07
C TYR A 27 5.75 4.03 15.12
N GLY A 28 6.34 3.18 15.96
CA GLY A 28 7.19 3.59 17.08
C GLY A 28 6.47 4.00 18.36
N SER A 29 5.14 4.13 18.35
CA SER A 29 4.33 4.44 19.54
C SER A 29 3.32 3.34 19.91
N HIS A 30 3.04 2.42 19.00
CA HIS A 30 2.18 1.25 19.22
C HIS A 30 2.85 -0.01 18.68
N THR A 31 3.15 -0.96 19.57
CA THR A 31 3.96 -2.16 19.26
C THR A 31 3.36 -2.99 18.15
N GLU A 32 2.06 -3.24 18.16
CA GLU A 32 1.39 -4.08 17.17
C GLU A 32 1.35 -3.43 15.79
N THR A 33 1.25 -2.10 15.74
CA THR A 33 1.37 -1.36 14.48
C THR A 33 2.79 -1.46 13.94
N GLN A 34 3.80 -1.35 14.82
CA GLN A 34 5.19 -1.49 14.44
C GLN A 34 5.47 -2.91 13.92
N ASP A 35 5.06 -3.95 14.65
CA ASP A 35 5.24 -5.35 14.27
C ASP A 35 4.59 -5.65 12.91
N TYR A 36 3.40 -5.09 12.65
CA TYR A 36 2.73 -5.20 11.35
C TYR A 36 3.55 -4.55 10.22
N ILE A 37 4.00 -3.31 10.41
CA ILE A 37 4.78 -2.58 9.40
C ILE A 37 6.14 -3.27 9.16
N ASP A 38 6.81 -3.70 10.22
CA ASP A 38 8.08 -4.43 10.15
C ASP A 38 7.90 -5.76 9.41
N ALA A 39 6.80 -6.48 9.66
CA ALA A 39 6.47 -7.68 8.90
C ALA A 39 6.29 -7.37 7.41
N MET A 40 5.59 -6.30 7.02
CA MET A 40 5.48 -5.92 5.61
C MET A 40 6.85 -5.62 4.99
N PHE A 41 7.71 -4.86 5.68
CA PHE A 41 9.07 -4.55 5.22
C PHE A 41 9.98 -5.77 5.08
N GLN A 42 9.92 -6.72 6.01
CA GLN A 42 10.67 -7.98 5.93
C GLN A 42 10.34 -8.81 4.67
N HIS A 43 9.16 -8.58 4.09
CA HIS A 43 8.71 -9.22 2.86
C HIS A 43 8.79 -8.31 1.65
N SER A 44 9.57 -7.22 1.73
CA SER A 44 9.81 -6.28 0.65
C SER A 44 8.58 -5.47 0.23
N PHE A 45 7.55 -5.40 1.07
CA PHE A 45 6.36 -4.59 0.81
C PHE A 45 6.47 -3.23 1.49
N ILE A 46 6.47 -2.16 0.69
CA ILE A 46 6.50 -0.78 1.16
C ILE A 46 5.12 -0.12 1.01
N PRO A 47 4.65 0.68 1.99
CA PRO A 47 3.41 1.42 1.86
C PRO A 47 3.61 2.60 0.89
N LEU A 48 2.65 2.78 -0.03
CA LEU A 48 2.61 3.92 -0.94
C LEU A 48 1.79 5.09 -0.38
N ILE A 49 0.97 4.88 0.64
CA ILE A 49 0.14 5.90 1.26
C ILE A 49 0.69 6.25 2.64
N ASN A 50 0.96 7.53 2.89
CA ASN A 50 1.51 8.03 4.15
C ASN A 50 0.78 9.29 4.67
N LYS A 51 -0.39 9.59 4.08
CA LYS A 51 -1.26 10.70 4.46
C LYS A 51 -2.60 10.15 4.95
N PRO A 52 -3.32 10.88 5.83
CA PRO A 52 -4.58 10.40 6.37
C PRO A 52 -5.56 10.01 5.28
N THR A 53 -6.10 8.80 5.39
CA THR A 53 -7.09 8.22 4.49
C THR A 53 -8.47 8.17 5.12
N ARG A 54 -8.56 8.18 6.45
CA ARG A 54 -9.81 8.44 7.14
C ARG A 54 -9.73 9.76 7.90
N ILE A 55 -10.67 10.67 7.63
CA ILE A 55 -10.77 11.98 8.26
C ILE A 55 -12.15 12.10 8.89
N THR A 56 -12.17 12.22 10.21
CA THR A 56 -13.38 12.49 10.98
C THR A 56 -13.34 13.91 11.53
N THR A 57 -14.36 14.31 12.29
CA THR A 57 -14.38 15.61 12.97
C THR A 57 -13.28 15.77 14.02
N THR A 58 -12.71 14.68 14.54
CA THR A 58 -11.76 14.69 15.66
C THR A 58 -10.44 13.99 15.37
N THR A 59 -10.35 13.19 14.31
CA THR A 59 -9.18 12.37 14.01
C THR A 59 -8.83 12.38 12.52
N ALA A 60 -7.56 12.13 12.23
CA ALA A 60 -7.06 11.88 10.88
C ALA A 60 -6.08 10.69 10.96
N THR A 61 -6.45 9.56 10.34
CA THR A 61 -5.71 8.29 10.46
C THR A 61 -5.35 7.71 9.09
N VAL A 62 -4.23 7.00 9.00
CA VAL A 62 -3.73 6.34 7.79
C VAL A 62 -4.03 4.85 7.90
N ILE A 63 -5.24 4.43 7.51
CA ILE A 63 -5.73 3.04 7.70
C ILE A 63 -6.01 2.30 6.40
N ASP A 64 -6.40 3.01 5.35
CA ASP A 64 -6.42 2.50 3.98
C ASP A 64 -5.01 2.58 3.37
N ASN A 65 -4.48 1.47 2.87
CA ASN A 65 -3.12 1.41 2.35
C ASN A 65 -3.00 0.64 1.04
N ILE A 66 -2.00 1.02 0.26
CA ILE A 66 -1.49 0.27 -0.89
C ILE A 66 -0.06 -0.12 -0.57
N TYR A 67 0.24 -1.40 -0.48
CA TYR A 67 1.59 -1.92 -0.37
C TYR A 67 2.08 -2.41 -1.73
N SER A 68 3.35 -2.15 -2.04
CA SER A 68 3.99 -2.58 -3.28
C SER A 68 5.29 -3.30 -2.97
N ASN A 69 5.61 -4.33 -3.75
CA ASN A 69 6.94 -4.96 -3.73
C ASN A 69 7.95 -4.30 -4.70
N ASP A 70 7.57 -3.21 -5.36
CA ASP A 70 8.46 -2.37 -6.18
C ASP A 70 9.17 -1.32 -5.32
N ILE A 71 10.24 -1.75 -4.65
CA ILE A 71 11.04 -0.89 -3.76
C ILE A 71 11.66 0.29 -4.53
N LEU A 72 11.99 0.09 -5.81
CA LEU A 72 12.65 1.12 -6.64
C LEU A 72 11.64 2.12 -7.23
N GLY A 73 10.34 1.88 -7.10
CA GLY A 73 9.29 2.75 -7.65
C GLY A 73 9.34 2.86 -9.17
N THR A 74 9.79 1.81 -9.85
CA THR A 74 10.02 1.80 -11.30
C THR A 74 8.79 1.39 -12.11
N ASN A 75 7.81 0.73 -11.51
CA ASN A 75 6.66 0.12 -12.18
C ASN A 75 5.36 0.92 -12.01
N TYR A 76 5.35 1.95 -11.16
CA TYR A 76 4.24 2.91 -11.07
C TYR A 76 4.66 4.32 -11.49
N GLN A 77 3.69 5.07 -12.02
CA GLN A 77 3.85 6.47 -12.43
C GLN A 77 3.47 7.43 -11.30
N SER A 78 2.45 7.09 -10.51
CA SER A 78 1.94 7.93 -9.43
C SER A 78 1.13 7.11 -8.44
N HIS A 79 0.95 7.63 -7.24
CA HIS A 79 0.02 7.11 -6.23
C HIS A 79 -0.40 8.26 -5.33
N GLY A 80 -1.52 8.09 -4.62
CA GLY A 80 -1.98 9.12 -3.71
C GLY A 80 -3.40 8.92 -3.23
N ILE A 81 -3.97 10.03 -2.76
CA ILE A 81 -5.29 10.11 -2.17
C ILE A 81 -6.13 11.08 -3.01
N ILE A 82 -7.36 10.69 -3.32
CA ILE A 82 -8.34 11.56 -3.96
C ILE A 82 -9.13 12.26 -2.86
N TYR A 83 -9.02 13.59 -2.80
CA TYR A 83 -9.77 14.38 -1.82
C TYR A 83 -11.22 14.57 -2.28
N THR A 84 -12.17 14.08 -1.50
CA THR A 84 -13.60 14.11 -1.84
C THR A 84 -14.46 13.94 -0.58
N ASP A 85 -15.72 14.37 -0.63
CA ASP A 85 -16.70 14.36 0.47
C ASP A 85 -17.79 13.30 0.25
N ILE A 86 -17.39 12.11 -0.21
CA ILE A 86 -18.31 10.98 -0.41
C ILE A 86 -18.40 10.08 0.83
N SER A 87 -17.40 10.14 1.71
CA SER A 87 -17.19 9.28 2.88
C SER A 87 -16.17 9.92 3.81
N ASP A 88 -16.14 9.49 5.09
CA ASP A 88 -15.04 9.81 6.00
C ASP A 88 -13.74 9.10 5.60
N HIS A 89 -13.82 8.08 4.72
CA HIS A 89 -12.68 7.50 4.01
C HIS A 89 -12.46 8.17 2.65
N LEU A 90 -11.23 8.60 2.40
CA LEU A 90 -10.74 9.13 1.15
C LEU A 90 -10.25 7.99 0.23
N PRO A 91 -10.69 7.94 -1.04
CA PRO A 91 -10.19 6.95 -1.99
C PRO A 91 -8.68 7.05 -2.20
N ILE A 92 -8.01 5.91 -2.29
CA ILE A 92 -6.58 5.80 -2.59
C ILE A 92 -6.36 5.23 -3.98
N PHE A 93 -5.27 5.62 -4.63
CA PHE A 93 -4.96 5.17 -5.99
C PHE A 93 -3.47 4.88 -6.18
N VAL A 94 -3.19 4.02 -7.16
CA VAL A 94 -1.88 3.83 -7.78
C VAL A 94 -2.07 3.75 -9.30
N LEU A 95 -1.26 4.49 -10.05
CA LEU A 95 -1.21 4.46 -11.50
C LEU A 95 0.02 3.66 -11.92
N THR A 96 -0.19 2.49 -12.51
CA THR A 96 0.90 1.61 -12.94
C THR A 96 1.33 1.92 -14.37
N LYS A 97 2.57 1.62 -14.72
CA LYS A 97 3.00 1.65 -16.13
C LYS A 97 2.20 0.61 -16.93
N GLN A 98 1.88 0.95 -18.17
CA GLN A 98 1.29 -0.01 -19.10
C GLN A 98 2.30 -1.14 -19.33
N ILE A 99 1.90 -2.37 -19.01
CA ILE A 99 2.64 -3.56 -19.42
C ILE A 99 2.31 -3.75 -20.89
N ASN A 100 3.24 -3.38 -21.77
CA ASN A 100 3.17 -3.83 -23.15
C ASN A 100 3.52 -5.31 -23.11
N ASP A 101 2.51 -6.18 -23.21
CA ASP A 101 2.76 -7.58 -23.50
C ASP A 101 3.49 -7.60 -24.85
N THR A 102 4.79 -7.87 -24.82
CA THR A 102 5.51 -8.30 -26.02
C THR A 102 4.78 -9.54 -26.49
N LYS A 103 4.04 -9.40 -27.59
CA LYS A 103 3.54 -10.55 -28.33
C LYS A 103 4.74 -11.44 -28.55
N VAL A 104 4.74 -12.60 -27.90
CA VAL A 104 5.65 -13.68 -28.24
C VAL A 104 5.22 -14.09 -29.64
N ASP A 105 5.93 -13.59 -30.65
CA ASP A 105 5.79 -14.06 -32.01
C ASP A 105 6.00 -15.58 -31.98
N LYS A 106 4.94 -16.32 -32.29
CA LYS A 106 4.99 -17.76 -32.53
C LYS A 106 5.51 -18.03 -33.94
#